data_AF-A0A2E1Q383-F1
#
_entry.id   AF-A0A2E1Q383-F1
#
_cell.length_a   1.000
_cell.length_b   1.000
_cell.length_c   1.000
_cell.angle_alpha   90.00
_cell.angle_beta   90.00
_cell.angle_gamma   90.00
#
_symmetry.space_group_name_H-M   'P 1'
#
loop_
_entity.id
_entity.type
_entity.pdbx_description
1 polymer ?
#
loop_
_entity_poly.entity_id
_entity_poly.type
_entity_poly.pdbx_seq_one_letter_code
_entity_poly.pdbx_strand_id
1 'polypeptide(L)'
;MIVIDRWINRYRSKIISTELKRIGKMPKLEFSLLGPFLNCTASFNQDEHCGIDVDATCGMSRSSEIALSKALVEFVERMAVREHVGAKGMGNKTSDGFAAYPRILSLNFKKNARENALNEAIERYSWMRWWQDSKIGFRIFEAPDSISSDLQRNSFVQSDCMIERIFVVEPHIEGAKGSLKILIAKLAGRGYVTGGAFHQSHQIVMDRALGELMRHYIGYVQLLRVNREVKNLDWYNGRLEYFASGEGNFLVENRLSIGSPAEIVLPPIYFDKEINHRLSDSVYVHRCLFENQQEFLDHRKDIFCL
;
A
#
# COMPACT_ATOMS: atom_id res chain seq x y z
N MET A 1 -18.14 19.19 -8.28
CA MET A 1 -17.54 18.39 -7.19
C MET A 1 -16.02 18.23 -7.36
N ILE A 2 -15.54 17.68 -8.49
CA ILE A 2 -14.09 17.47 -8.76
C ILE A 2 -13.22 18.74 -8.60
N VAL A 3 -13.70 19.90 -9.05
CA VAL A 3 -12.95 21.18 -8.95
C VAL A 3 -12.76 21.62 -7.49
N ILE A 4 -13.79 21.43 -6.66
CA ILE A 4 -13.76 21.79 -5.24
C ILE A 4 -12.79 20.87 -4.50
N ASP A 5 -12.83 19.56 -4.77
CA ASP A 5 -11.91 18.60 -4.15
C ASP A 5 -10.45 18.88 -4.48
N ARG A 6 -10.14 19.23 -5.73
CA ARG A 6 -8.78 19.63 -6.12
C ARG A 6 -8.33 20.88 -5.38
N TRP A 7 -9.19 21.89 -5.28
CA TRP A 7 -8.87 23.14 -4.59
C TRP A 7 -8.63 22.91 -3.09
N ILE A 8 -9.49 22.12 -2.44
CA ILE A 8 -9.34 21.75 -1.03
C ILE A 8 -8.01 21.01 -0.80
N ASN A 9 -7.68 20.01 -1.61
CA ASN A 9 -6.42 19.27 -1.44
C ASN A 9 -5.20 20.12 -1.74
N ARG A 10 -5.26 21.04 -2.72
CA ARG A 10 -4.20 22.03 -2.94
C ARG A 10 -3.98 22.91 -1.70
N TYR A 11 -5.05 23.36 -1.06
CA TYR A 11 -4.97 24.19 0.14
C TYR A 11 -4.42 23.40 1.34
N ARG A 12 -4.89 22.17 1.56
CA ARG A 12 -4.37 21.25 2.58
C ARG A 12 -2.87 21.01 2.41
N SER A 13 -2.44 20.63 1.21
CA SER A 13 -1.02 20.40 0.89
C SER A 13 -0.16 21.64 1.12
N LYS A 14 -0.68 22.84 0.82
CA LYS A 14 0.02 24.11 1.09
C LYS A 14 0.27 24.29 2.59
N ILE A 15 -0.75 24.11 3.43
CA ILE A 15 -0.60 24.29 4.89
C ILE A 15 0.35 23.25 5.47
N ILE A 16 0.17 21.96 5.13
CA ILE A 16 1.04 20.88 5.62
C ILE A 16 2.49 21.14 5.19
N SER A 17 2.73 21.55 3.95
CA SER A 17 4.07 21.90 3.47
C SER A 17 4.66 23.09 4.23
N THR A 18 3.87 24.12 4.55
CA THR A 18 4.32 25.27 5.33
C THR A 18 4.75 24.85 6.74
N GLU A 19 3.99 23.98 7.39
CA GLU A 19 4.36 23.47 8.72
C GLU A 19 5.59 22.58 8.69
N LEU A 20 5.68 21.67 7.71
CA LEU A 20 6.86 20.83 7.51
C LEU A 20 8.12 21.67 7.26
N LYS A 21 8.02 22.75 6.47
CA LYS A 21 9.10 23.73 6.30
C LYS A 21 9.46 24.43 7.60
N ARG A 22 8.46 24.87 8.38
CA ARG A 22 8.67 25.56 9.67
C ARG A 22 9.48 24.71 10.66
N ILE A 23 9.28 23.40 10.66
CA ILE A 23 10.00 22.47 11.55
C ILE A 23 11.27 21.87 10.91
N GLY A 24 11.65 22.32 9.71
CA GLY A 24 12.83 21.81 9.00
C GLY A 24 12.73 20.34 8.57
N LYS A 25 11.53 19.85 8.27
CA LYS A 25 11.24 18.46 7.87
C LYS A 25 10.50 18.35 6.54
N MET A 26 10.64 19.34 5.65
CA MET A 26 10.04 19.27 4.32
C MET A 26 10.69 18.14 3.51
N PRO A 27 9.93 17.14 3.03
CA PRO A 27 10.49 16.10 2.17
C PRO A 27 10.82 16.65 0.79
N LYS A 28 11.70 15.93 0.08
CA LYS A 28 11.75 16.05 -1.38
C LYS A 28 10.49 15.40 -1.96
N LEU A 29 9.91 16.03 -2.98
CA LEU A 29 8.73 15.55 -3.66
C LEU A 29 9.05 15.24 -5.11
N GLU A 30 8.68 14.05 -5.58
CA GLU A 30 8.81 13.67 -6.98
C GLU A 30 7.48 13.16 -7.51
N PHE A 31 7.21 13.46 -8.78
CA PHE A 31 6.00 12.99 -9.45
C PHE A 31 6.36 12.04 -10.58
N SER A 32 5.66 10.93 -10.65
CA SER A 32 5.75 9.94 -11.72
C SER A 32 4.36 9.53 -12.19
N LEU A 33 4.29 8.97 -13.40
CA LEU A 33 3.08 8.35 -13.92
C LEU A 33 3.19 6.84 -13.73
N LEU A 34 2.24 6.24 -13.01
CA LEU A 34 2.13 4.80 -12.80
C LEU A 34 0.78 4.32 -13.34
N GLY A 35 0.73 3.86 -14.59
CA GLY A 35 -0.57 3.47 -15.14
C GLY A 35 -1.49 4.69 -15.32
N PRO A 36 -2.77 4.61 -14.93
CA PRO A 36 -3.69 5.74 -14.97
C PRO A 36 -3.48 6.73 -13.81
N PHE A 37 -2.52 6.50 -12.92
CA PHE A 37 -2.33 7.26 -11.70
C PHE A 37 -1.11 8.18 -11.76
N LEU A 38 -1.25 9.37 -11.20
CA LEU A 38 -0.14 10.20 -10.76
C LEU A 38 0.30 9.71 -9.40
N ASN A 39 1.59 9.40 -9.29
CA ASN A 39 2.25 9.01 -8.07
C ASN A 39 3.12 10.19 -7.59
N CYS A 40 2.94 10.59 -6.33
CA CYS A 40 3.81 11.53 -5.66
C CYS A 40 4.58 10.79 -4.56
N THR A 41 5.90 10.77 -4.65
CA THR A 41 6.77 10.23 -3.60
C THR A 41 7.30 11.35 -2.72
N ALA A 42 7.38 11.10 -1.42
CA ALA A 42 7.94 12.02 -0.43
C ALA A 42 9.01 11.29 0.41
N SER A 43 10.27 11.70 0.26
CA SER A 43 11.43 11.06 0.91
C SER A 43 12.29 12.06 1.69
N PHE A 44 13.01 11.55 2.71
CA PHE A 44 13.99 12.33 3.48
C PHE A 44 15.36 12.40 2.81
N ASN A 45 15.77 11.35 2.08
CA ASN A 45 17.08 11.21 1.44
C ASN A 45 16.93 11.00 -0.09
N GLN A 46 17.98 11.37 -0.84
CA GLN A 46 18.11 11.22 -2.29
C GLN A 46 19.20 10.21 -2.65
N ASP A 47 19.49 9.23 -1.79
CA ASP A 47 20.38 8.17 -2.27
C ASP A 47 19.67 7.51 -3.46
N GLU A 48 20.40 7.29 -4.56
CA GLU A 48 19.86 6.62 -5.74
C GLU A 48 19.41 5.22 -5.33
N HIS A 49 18.14 5.10 -4.95
CA HIS A 49 17.51 3.84 -4.62
C HIS A 49 17.03 3.18 -5.90
N CYS A 50 17.49 1.95 -6.12
CA CYS A 50 16.96 1.09 -7.17
C CYS A 50 15.73 0.34 -6.64
N GLY A 51 14.62 0.40 -7.37
CA GLY A 51 13.36 -0.22 -6.97
C GLY A 51 12.53 0.67 -6.04
N ILE A 52 11.85 0.06 -5.07
CA ILE A 52 10.96 0.77 -4.15
C ILE A 52 11.73 1.23 -2.92
N ASP A 53 11.79 2.54 -2.72
CA ASP A 53 12.29 3.11 -1.47
C ASP A 53 11.29 2.83 -0.33
N VAL A 54 11.70 1.97 0.61
CA VAL A 54 10.90 1.60 1.79
C VAL A 54 10.79 2.72 2.81
N ASP A 55 11.65 3.73 2.78
CA ASP A 55 11.61 4.91 3.65
C ASP A 55 10.86 6.09 3.03
N ALA A 56 10.60 6.03 1.72
CA ALA A 56 9.71 6.96 1.03
C ALA A 56 8.23 6.68 1.33
N THR A 57 7.46 7.75 1.33
CA THR A 57 5.98 7.73 1.38
C THR A 57 5.39 8.05 0.02
N CYS A 58 4.17 7.61 -0.21
CA CYS A 58 3.58 7.55 -1.54
C CYS A 58 2.13 8.04 -1.53
N GLY A 59 1.80 8.91 -2.47
CA GLY A 59 0.43 9.32 -2.73
C GLY A 59 0.04 9.05 -4.16
N MET A 60 -0.89 8.12 -4.38
CA MET A 60 -1.42 7.83 -5.72
C MET A 60 -2.85 8.33 -5.91
N SER A 61 -3.08 8.98 -7.04
CA SER A 61 -4.40 9.43 -7.48
C SER A 61 -4.41 9.79 -8.96
N ARG A 62 -5.58 9.87 -9.57
CA ARG A 62 -5.75 10.46 -10.92
C ARG A 62 -5.63 12.01 -10.91
N SER A 63 -5.41 12.63 -9.76
CA SER A 63 -5.18 14.08 -9.58
C SER A 63 -3.89 14.32 -8.80
N SER A 64 -3.04 15.21 -9.32
CA SER A 64 -1.77 15.58 -8.69
C SER A 64 -1.96 16.20 -7.32
N GLU A 65 -3.02 17.00 -7.12
CA GLU A 65 -3.31 17.64 -5.84
C GLU A 65 -3.65 16.62 -4.75
N ILE A 66 -4.41 15.58 -5.11
CA ILE A 66 -4.77 14.48 -4.21
C ILE A 66 -3.55 13.58 -3.97
N ALA A 67 -2.79 13.26 -5.02
CA ALA A 67 -1.54 12.50 -4.91
C ALA A 67 -0.56 13.18 -3.94
N LEU A 68 -0.32 14.49 -4.12
CA LEU A 68 0.51 15.28 -3.21
C LEU A 68 -0.01 15.28 -1.78
N SER A 69 -1.33 15.50 -1.60
CA SER A 69 -1.90 15.53 -0.26
C SER A 69 -1.76 14.19 0.44
N LYS A 70 -1.92 13.06 -0.26
CA LYS A 70 -1.71 11.73 0.31
C LYS A 70 -0.26 11.51 0.70
N ALA A 71 0.68 11.83 -0.18
CA ALA A 71 2.11 11.67 0.07
C ALA A 71 2.56 12.45 1.31
N LEU A 72 2.14 13.71 1.45
CA LEU A 72 2.46 14.53 2.61
C LEU A 72 1.82 14.02 3.90
N VAL A 73 0.61 13.47 3.82
CA VAL A 73 -0.11 12.96 4.99
C VAL A 73 0.50 11.63 5.46
N GLU A 74 0.84 10.72 4.55
CA GLU A 74 1.60 9.51 4.90
C GLU A 74 3.00 9.87 5.44
N PHE A 75 3.65 10.90 4.90
CA PHE A 75 4.92 11.38 5.43
C PHE A 75 4.82 11.83 6.90
N VAL A 76 3.77 12.59 7.22
CA VAL A 76 3.49 13.01 8.61
C VAL A 76 3.11 11.82 9.48
N GLU A 77 2.39 10.84 8.95
CA GLU A 77 2.11 9.57 9.63
C GLU A 77 3.41 8.88 10.05
N ARG A 78 4.35 8.69 9.11
CA ARG A 78 5.63 8.04 9.40
C ARG A 78 6.47 8.82 10.40
N MET A 79 6.41 10.14 10.38
CA MET A 79 7.01 10.95 11.43
C MET A 79 6.36 10.67 12.80
N ALA A 80 5.03 10.60 12.87
CA ALA A 80 4.31 10.29 14.10
C ALA A 80 4.63 8.88 14.63
N VAL A 81 4.78 7.88 13.76
CA VAL A 81 5.25 6.53 14.12
C VAL A 81 6.65 6.61 14.75
N ARG A 82 7.59 7.29 14.09
CA ARG A 82 8.99 7.45 14.55
C ARG A 82 9.09 8.19 15.90
N GLU A 83 8.19 9.14 16.17
CA GLU A 83 8.12 9.86 17.46
C GLU A 83 7.71 8.96 18.64
N HIS A 84 7.09 7.81 18.37
CA HIS A 84 6.44 6.97 19.39
C HIS A 84 6.89 5.51 19.35
N VAL A 85 8.01 5.20 18.69
CA VAL A 85 8.59 3.84 18.64
C VAL A 85 8.77 3.31 20.07
N GLY A 86 8.31 2.08 20.32
CA GLY A 86 8.41 1.43 21.64
C GLY A 86 7.31 1.81 22.64
N ALA A 87 6.41 2.74 22.32
CA ALA A 87 5.23 2.99 23.16
C ALA A 87 4.19 1.87 23.02
N LYS A 88 3.29 1.75 24.02
CA LYS A 88 2.26 0.70 24.03
C LYS A 88 1.37 0.81 22.78
N GLY A 89 1.26 -0.29 22.05
CA GLY A 89 0.48 -0.36 20.81
C GLY A 89 1.15 0.35 19.63
N MET A 90 2.41 0.77 19.76
CA MET A 90 3.17 1.45 18.70
C MET A 90 4.09 0.49 17.90
N GLY A 91 4.29 -0.75 18.37
CA GLY A 91 5.08 -1.76 17.67
C GLY A 91 6.57 -1.39 17.58
N ASN A 92 7.33 -2.21 16.85
CA ASN A 92 8.80 -2.10 16.82
C ASN A 92 9.37 -1.30 15.66
N LYS A 93 8.58 -0.94 14.63
CA LYS A 93 8.92 0.04 13.54
C LYS A 93 7.91 0.08 12.37
N THR A 94 6.97 -0.86 12.23
CA THR A 94 6.05 -0.90 11.08
C THR A 94 4.87 0.06 11.23
N SER A 95 4.42 0.64 10.11
CA SER A 95 3.23 1.51 10.04
C SER A 95 1.92 0.73 9.89
N ASP A 96 1.91 -0.55 10.27
CA ASP A 96 0.72 -1.41 10.14
C ASP A 96 -0.45 -0.87 10.96
N GLY A 97 -1.56 -0.62 10.25
CA GLY A 97 -2.81 -0.16 10.85
C GLY A 97 -2.79 1.32 11.26
N PHE A 98 -1.84 2.12 10.78
CA PHE A 98 -1.92 3.57 10.87
C PHE A 98 -2.72 4.15 9.71
N ALA A 99 -3.36 5.29 9.94
CA ALA A 99 -3.81 6.14 8.86
C ALA A 99 -3.80 7.59 9.30
N ALA A 100 -3.29 8.45 8.44
CA ALA A 100 -3.34 9.89 8.61
C ALA A 100 -4.39 10.55 7.71
N TYR A 101 -4.95 11.68 8.18
CA TYR A 101 -5.91 12.47 7.43
C TYR A 101 -5.76 13.97 7.72
N PRO A 102 -5.88 14.86 6.70
CA PRO A 102 -5.87 16.31 6.93
C PRO A 102 -7.03 16.76 7.83
N ARG A 103 -6.74 17.53 8.87
CA ARG A 103 -7.76 18.20 9.71
C ARG A 103 -8.33 19.44 9.00
N ILE A 104 -7.47 20.11 8.24
CA ILE A 104 -7.76 21.34 7.51
C ILE A 104 -8.92 21.12 6.53
N LEU A 105 -9.96 21.94 6.65
CA LEU A 105 -11.16 21.90 5.80
C LEU A 105 -11.78 20.48 5.74
N SER A 106 -11.79 19.77 6.86
CA SER A 106 -12.38 18.44 6.96
C SER A 106 -13.28 18.38 8.19
N LEU A 107 -14.57 18.10 8.01
CA LEU A 107 -15.51 17.96 9.13
C LEU A 107 -15.44 16.56 9.77
N ASN A 108 -15.10 15.53 8.99
CA ASN A 108 -15.13 14.13 9.40
C ASN A 108 -13.73 13.49 9.48
N PHE A 109 -12.67 14.28 9.65
CA PHE A 109 -11.29 13.78 9.61
C PHE A 109 -11.03 12.63 10.57
N LYS A 110 -11.55 12.68 11.81
CA LYS A 110 -11.37 11.62 12.81
C LYS A 110 -11.96 10.30 12.35
N LYS A 111 -13.21 10.37 11.86
CA LYS A 111 -13.93 9.20 11.33
C LYS A 111 -13.19 8.62 10.12
N ASN A 112 -12.81 9.46 9.16
CA ASN A 112 -12.11 9.04 7.95
C ASN A 112 -10.74 8.40 8.26
N ALA A 113 -9.98 8.98 9.18
CA ALA A 113 -8.69 8.43 9.61
C ALA A 113 -8.88 7.07 10.30
N ARG A 114 -9.79 6.97 11.26
CA ARG A 114 -10.09 5.70 11.94
C ARG A 114 -10.58 4.63 10.97
N GLU A 115 -11.46 4.98 10.03
CA GLU A 115 -11.96 4.04 9.01
C GLU A 115 -10.84 3.57 8.08
N ASN A 116 -9.94 4.45 7.64
CA ASN A 116 -8.78 4.05 6.86
C ASN A 116 -7.83 3.14 7.66
N ALA A 117 -7.53 3.48 8.91
CA ALA A 117 -6.68 2.68 9.79
C ALA A 117 -7.28 1.29 10.04
N LEU A 118 -8.59 1.21 10.26
CA LEU A 118 -9.29 -0.07 10.43
C LEU A 118 -9.29 -0.89 9.13
N ASN A 119 -9.54 -0.26 7.98
CA ASN A 119 -9.48 -0.94 6.69
C ASN A 119 -8.08 -1.53 6.45
N GLU A 120 -7.02 -0.78 6.73
CA GLU A 120 -5.65 -1.28 6.63
C GLU A 120 -5.38 -2.41 7.63
N ALA A 121 -5.80 -2.28 8.89
CA ALA A 121 -5.64 -3.37 9.86
C ALA A 121 -6.34 -4.68 9.40
N ILE A 122 -7.55 -4.57 8.84
CA ILE A 122 -8.29 -5.72 8.29
C ILE A 122 -7.57 -6.30 7.08
N GLU A 123 -7.12 -5.46 6.15
CA GLU A 123 -6.34 -5.87 4.97
C GLU A 123 -5.12 -6.67 5.37
N ARG A 124 -4.26 -6.09 6.22
CA ARG A 124 -2.97 -6.65 6.63
C ARG A 124 -3.17 -7.97 7.37
N TYR A 125 -4.08 -7.99 8.35
CA TYR A 125 -4.39 -9.22 9.09
C TYR A 125 -4.92 -10.31 8.16
N SER A 126 -5.92 -9.99 7.34
CA SER A 126 -6.63 -10.97 6.52
C SER A 126 -5.74 -11.52 5.41
N TRP A 127 -4.94 -10.69 4.76
CA TRP A 127 -4.03 -11.13 3.70
C TRP A 127 -2.93 -12.02 4.28
N MET A 128 -2.29 -11.61 5.40
CA MET A 128 -1.28 -12.45 6.05
C MET A 128 -1.86 -13.80 6.49
N ARG A 129 -3.04 -13.78 7.10
CA ARG A 129 -3.72 -14.99 7.57
C ARG A 129 -4.09 -15.91 6.41
N TRP A 130 -4.63 -15.37 5.32
CA TRP A 130 -4.91 -16.11 4.09
C TRP A 130 -3.66 -16.75 3.52
N TRP A 131 -2.54 -16.02 3.46
CA TRP A 131 -1.29 -16.55 2.90
C TRP A 131 -0.76 -17.75 3.71
N GLN A 132 -0.80 -17.65 5.05
CA GLN A 132 -0.21 -18.64 5.94
C GLN A 132 -1.08 -19.87 6.19
N ASP A 133 -2.40 -19.73 6.15
CA ASP A 133 -3.32 -20.84 6.40
C ASP A 133 -4.01 -21.27 5.11
N SER A 134 -3.52 -22.37 4.54
CA SER A 134 -4.04 -22.96 3.31
C SER A 134 -5.49 -23.44 3.43
N LYS A 135 -6.04 -23.55 4.65
CA LYS A 135 -7.44 -23.90 4.87
C LYS A 135 -8.40 -22.74 4.61
N ILE A 136 -7.91 -21.51 4.48
CA ILE A 136 -8.78 -20.35 4.23
C ILE A 136 -9.20 -20.35 2.77
N GLY A 137 -10.52 -20.28 2.58
CA GLY A 137 -11.18 -20.17 1.31
C GLY A 137 -11.04 -18.80 0.67
N PHE A 138 -11.12 -18.80 -0.65
CA PHE A 138 -11.09 -17.60 -1.45
C PHE A 138 -11.84 -17.81 -2.77
N ARG A 139 -12.24 -16.71 -3.38
CA ARG A 139 -12.63 -16.67 -4.80
C ARG A 139 -11.48 -16.18 -5.64
N ILE A 140 -11.34 -16.74 -6.83
CA ILE A 140 -10.40 -16.26 -7.85
C ILE A 140 -11.16 -16.02 -9.15
N PHE A 141 -10.92 -14.89 -9.79
CA PHE A 141 -11.52 -14.53 -11.07
C PHE A 141 -10.62 -13.55 -11.83
N GLU A 142 -10.82 -13.41 -13.14
CA GLU A 142 -10.07 -12.45 -13.93
C GLU A 142 -10.34 -11.01 -13.50
N ALA A 143 -9.30 -10.18 -13.55
CA ALA A 143 -9.47 -8.74 -13.43
C ALA A 143 -10.37 -8.22 -14.57
N PRO A 144 -11.26 -7.25 -14.31
CA PRO A 144 -12.07 -6.64 -15.35
C PRO A 144 -11.23 -6.05 -16.49
N ASP A 145 -11.72 -6.12 -17.73
CA ASP A 145 -11.04 -5.59 -18.93
C ASP A 145 -10.64 -4.12 -18.80
N SER A 146 -11.37 -3.34 -18.00
CA SER A 146 -11.03 -1.94 -17.72
C SER A 146 -9.63 -1.79 -17.10
N ILE A 147 -9.22 -2.73 -16.24
CA ILE A 147 -7.89 -2.75 -15.63
C ILE A 147 -6.84 -3.03 -16.70
N SER A 148 -7.06 -4.04 -17.54
CA SER A 148 -6.18 -4.37 -18.68
C SER A 148 -6.01 -3.16 -19.60
N SER A 149 -7.08 -2.41 -19.88
CA SER A 149 -7.03 -1.20 -20.70
C SER A 149 -6.26 -0.04 -20.06
N ASP A 150 -6.36 0.12 -18.72
CA ASP A 150 -5.63 1.14 -17.98
C ASP A 150 -4.11 0.86 -17.95
N LEU A 151 -3.71 -0.42 -18.02
CA LEU A 151 -2.32 -0.86 -18.12
C LEU A 151 -1.72 -0.63 -19.50
N GLN A 152 -2.46 -0.96 -20.56
CA GLN A 152 -2.00 -0.82 -21.94
C GLN A 152 -1.71 0.64 -22.34
N ARG A 153 -2.36 1.61 -21.69
CA ARG A 153 -2.16 3.05 -21.94
C ARG A 153 -0.81 3.59 -21.48
N ASN A 154 0.01 2.80 -20.77
CA ASN A 154 1.35 3.21 -20.35
C ASN A 154 2.45 2.55 -21.18
N SER A 155 3.00 3.34 -22.11
CA SER A 155 4.10 2.95 -22.98
C SER A 155 5.48 2.89 -22.29
N PHE A 156 5.62 3.37 -21.06
CA PHE A 156 6.92 3.57 -20.40
C PHE A 156 7.57 2.29 -19.83
N VAL A 157 6.83 1.18 -19.77
CA VAL A 157 7.19 -0.01 -18.96
C VAL A 157 7.14 -1.32 -19.77
N GLN A 158 6.69 -1.28 -21.02
CA GLN A 158 6.36 -2.49 -21.79
C GLN A 158 7.55 -3.19 -22.48
N SER A 159 8.76 -2.63 -22.50
CA SER A 159 9.88 -3.28 -23.21
C SER A 159 10.55 -4.40 -22.42
N ASP A 160 10.62 -4.29 -21.09
CA ASP A 160 11.54 -5.12 -20.28
C ASP A 160 10.82 -6.29 -19.58
N CYS A 161 9.52 -6.13 -19.33
CA CYS A 161 8.70 -7.08 -18.61
C CYS A 161 7.21 -6.83 -18.88
N MET A 162 6.52 -7.75 -19.55
CA MET A 162 5.09 -7.61 -19.87
C MET A 162 4.21 -8.29 -18.83
N ILE A 163 3.04 -7.71 -18.55
CA ILE A 163 1.98 -8.38 -17.77
C ILE A 163 1.17 -9.27 -18.72
N GLU A 164 1.13 -10.57 -18.48
CA GLU A 164 0.35 -11.52 -19.27
C GLU A 164 -1.12 -11.53 -18.87
N ARG A 165 -1.36 -11.53 -17.55
CA ARG A 165 -2.68 -11.76 -16.97
C ARG A 165 -2.73 -11.18 -15.57
N ILE A 166 -3.91 -10.70 -15.18
CA ILE A 166 -4.19 -10.27 -13.80
C ILE A 166 -5.43 -11.01 -13.31
N PHE A 167 -5.31 -11.64 -12.17
CA PHE A 167 -6.42 -12.25 -11.46
C PHE A 167 -6.62 -11.57 -10.11
N VAL A 168 -7.87 -11.60 -9.65
CA VAL A 168 -8.29 -11.07 -8.36
C VAL A 168 -8.53 -12.25 -7.44
N VAL A 169 -7.86 -12.24 -6.30
CA VAL A 169 -8.11 -13.15 -5.20
C VAL A 169 -8.89 -12.41 -4.12
N GLU A 170 -9.95 -13.05 -3.63
CA GLU A 170 -10.80 -12.52 -2.57
C GLU A 170 -10.96 -13.58 -1.47
N PRO A 171 -10.16 -13.49 -0.40
CA PRO A 171 -10.31 -14.35 0.78
C PRO A 171 -11.65 -14.14 1.47
N HIS A 172 -12.22 -15.21 2.04
CA HIS A 172 -13.45 -15.12 2.82
C HIS A 172 -13.15 -14.59 4.22
N ILE A 173 -13.82 -13.51 4.62
CA ILE A 173 -13.66 -12.87 5.93
C ILE A 173 -15.03 -12.83 6.62
N GLU A 174 -15.14 -13.49 7.76
CA GLU A 174 -16.40 -13.62 8.50
C GLU A 174 -16.86 -12.24 9.00
N GLY A 175 -18.14 -11.90 8.75
CA GLY A 175 -18.79 -10.71 9.31
C GLY A 175 -18.24 -9.36 8.81
N ALA A 176 -17.31 -9.36 7.84
CA ALA A 176 -16.76 -8.13 7.30
C ALA A 176 -17.78 -7.39 6.40
N LYS A 177 -17.92 -6.08 6.60
CA LYS A 177 -18.78 -5.22 5.77
C LYS A 177 -18.19 -4.90 4.38
N GLY A 178 -16.97 -5.35 4.11
CA GLY A 178 -16.24 -5.10 2.87
C GLY A 178 -15.45 -6.33 2.45
N SER A 179 -14.67 -6.18 1.39
CA SER A 179 -13.88 -7.28 0.83
C SER A 179 -12.42 -6.91 0.73
N LEU A 180 -11.54 -7.85 1.04
CA LEU A 180 -10.14 -7.81 0.64
C LEU A 180 -10.04 -8.24 -0.82
N LYS A 181 -9.44 -7.41 -1.67
CA LYS A 181 -9.06 -7.78 -3.04
C LYS A 181 -7.56 -7.78 -3.14
N ILE A 182 -6.99 -8.90 -3.57
CA ILE A 182 -5.57 -9.05 -3.87
C ILE A 182 -5.48 -9.26 -5.38
N LEU A 183 -4.98 -8.26 -6.10
CA LEU A 183 -4.66 -8.40 -7.51
C LEU A 183 -3.30 -9.07 -7.61
N ILE A 184 -3.19 -10.06 -8.48
CA ILE A 184 -1.95 -10.77 -8.76
C ILE A 184 -1.74 -10.73 -10.27
N ALA A 185 -0.64 -10.12 -10.69
CA ALA A 185 -0.23 -10.05 -12.08
C ALA A 185 0.85 -11.09 -12.38
N LYS A 186 0.61 -11.91 -13.40
CA LYS A 186 1.63 -12.81 -13.98
C LYS A 186 2.47 -12.02 -14.97
N LEU A 187 3.79 -12.11 -14.83
CA LEU A 187 4.76 -11.46 -15.69
C LEU A 187 5.29 -12.46 -16.74
N ALA A 188 5.43 -11.99 -17.98
CA ALA A 188 5.78 -12.82 -19.12
C ALA A 188 7.17 -13.44 -18.99
N GLY A 189 7.22 -14.78 -19.04
CA GLY A 189 8.46 -15.54 -18.85
C GLY A 189 9.11 -15.38 -17.47
N ARG A 190 8.36 -14.88 -16.48
CA ARG A 190 8.87 -14.55 -15.14
C ARG A 190 7.90 -15.01 -14.05
N GLY A 191 7.82 -14.30 -12.93
CA GLY A 191 6.95 -14.62 -11.81
C GLY A 191 5.77 -13.69 -11.65
N TYR A 192 5.50 -13.27 -10.42
CA TYR A 192 4.29 -12.55 -10.06
C TYR A 192 4.57 -11.29 -9.25
N VAL A 193 3.71 -10.29 -9.40
CA VAL A 193 3.62 -9.12 -8.51
C VAL A 193 2.18 -9.00 -8.00
N THR A 194 2.01 -8.44 -6.80
CA THR A 194 0.69 -8.26 -6.19
C THR A 194 0.37 -6.81 -5.89
N GLY A 195 -0.89 -6.51 -5.61
CA GLY A 195 -1.32 -5.32 -4.89
C GLY A 195 -2.63 -5.62 -4.21
N GLY A 196 -2.80 -5.18 -2.96
CA GLY A 196 -3.98 -5.49 -2.17
C GLY A 196 -4.65 -4.24 -1.62
N ALA A 197 -5.93 -4.37 -1.32
CA ALA A 197 -6.66 -3.39 -0.54
C ALA A 197 -7.87 -4.03 0.15
N PHE A 198 -8.29 -3.47 1.28
CA PHE A 198 -9.61 -3.73 1.86
C PHE A 198 -10.50 -2.48 1.81
N HIS A 199 -11.74 -2.63 1.35
CA HIS A 199 -12.75 -1.58 1.44
C HIS A 199 -14.18 -2.13 1.26
N GLN A 200 -15.18 -1.36 1.71
CA GLN A 200 -16.61 -1.69 1.48
C GLN A 200 -17.06 -1.43 0.04
N SER A 201 -16.55 -0.36 -0.57
CA SER A 201 -16.80 -0.02 -1.98
C SER A 201 -15.90 -0.79 -2.92
N HIS A 202 -16.50 -1.54 -3.85
CA HIS A 202 -15.81 -2.30 -4.89
C HIS A 202 -14.88 -1.44 -5.75
N GLN A 203 -15.35 -0.26 -6.18
CA GLN A 203 -14.55 0.64 -7.01
C GLN A 203 -13.29 1.11 -6.26
N ILE A 204 -13.45 1.51 -5.00
CA ILE A 204 -12.34 2.03 -4.18
C ILE A 204 -11.31 0.94 -3.89
N VAL A 205 -11.76 -0.29 -3.57
CA VAL A 205 -10.83 -1.40 -3.29
C VAL A 205 -10.04 -1.79 -4.53
N MET A 206 -10.68 -1.85 -5.70
CA MET A 206 -10.00 -2.19 -6.96
C MET A 206 -9.00 -1.11 -7.37
N ASP A 207 -9.35 0.18 -7.27
CA ASP A 207 -8.44 1.28 -7.59
C ASP A 207 -7.21 1.31 -6.67
N ARG A 208 -7.40 1.05 -5.35
CA ARG A 208 -6.29 0.99 -4.38
C ARG A 208 -5.38 -0.21 -4.65
N ALA A 209 -5.96 -1.40 -4.82
CA ALA A 209 -5.19 -2.61 -5.08
C ALA A 209 -4.43 -2.53 -6.41
N LEU A 210 -5.04 -1.93 -7.46
CA LEU A 210 -4.36 -1.68 -8.73
C LEU A 210 -3.21 -0.67 -8.58
N GLY A 211 -3.40 0.37 -7.76
CA GLY A 211 -2.34 1.32 -7.45
C GLY A 211 -1.11 0.62 -6.87
N GLU A 212 -1.30 -0.19 -5.82
CA GLU A 212 -0.18 -0.92 -5.20
C GLU A 212 0.45 -1.94 -6.15
N LEU A 213 -0.38 -2.64 -6.95
CA LEU A 213 0.12 -3.55 -7.99
C LEU A 213 1.04 -2.83 -8.97
N MET A 214 0.64 -1.64 -9.42
CA MET A 214 1.43 -0.83 -10.35
C MET A 214 2.73 -0.32 -9.74
N ARG A 215 2.70 0.02 -8.45
CA ARG A 215 3.90 0.38 -7.69
C ARG A 215 4.90 -0.78 -7.68
N HIS A 216 4.46 -1.99 -7.33
CA HIS A 216 5.32 -3.18 -7.29
C HIS A 216 5.83 -3.56 -8.67
N TYR A 217 4.98 -3.53 -9.69
CA TYR A 217 5.37 -3.80 -11.07
C TYR A 217 6.46 -2.82 -11.57
N ILE A 218 6.28 -1.52 -11.34
CA ILE A 218 7.25 -0.50 -11.78
C ILE A 218 8.54 -0.57 -10.96
N GLY A 219 8.42 -0.83 -9.65
CA GLY A 219 9.57 -1.11 -8.80
C GLY A 219 10.42 -2.26 -9.34
N TYR A 220 9.78 -3.36 -9.74
CA TYR A 220 10.48 -4.49 -10.33
C TYR A 220 11.11 -4.16 -11.69
N VAL A 221 10.42 -3.42 -12.56
CA VAL A 221 10.99 -2.99 -13.84
C VAL A 221 12.22 -2.09 -13.64
N GLN A 222 12.23 -1.25 -12.61
CA GLN A 222 13.42 -0.48 -12.23
C GLN A 222 14.56 -1.38 -11.79
N LEU A 223 14.29 -2.42 -10.98
CA LEU A 223 15.29 -3.43 -10.59
C LEU A 223 15.92 -4.10 -11.81
N LEU A 224 15.14 -4.41 -12.85
CA LEU A 224 15.64 -5.03 -14.10
C LEU A 224 16.61 -4.13 -14.89
N ARG A 225 16.46 -2.82 -14.79
CA ARG A 225 17.27 -1.84 -15.56
C ARG A 225 18.62 -1.58 -14.93
N VAL A 226 18.80 -1.93 -13.66
CA VAL A 226 20.07 -1.77 -12.97
C VAL A 226 20.84 -3.08 -13.08
N ASN A 227 22.12 -3.00 -13.46
CA ASN A 227 22.98 -4.17 -13.53
C ASN A 227 22.91 -4.93 -12.20
N ARG A 228 22.70 -6.25 -12.27
CA ARG A 228 22.50 -7.22 -11.17
C ARG A 228 23.59 -7.23 -10.08
N GLU A 229 24.56 -6.32 -10.14
CA GLU A 229 25.61 -6.11 -9.17
C GLU A 229 25.17 -5.30 -7.94
N VAL A 230 23.93 -4.77 -7.89
CA VAL A 230 23.33 -4.29 -6.63
C VAL A 230 23.03 -5.51 -5.74
N LYS A 231 24.09 -6.08 -5.15
CA LYS A 231 24.06 -7.29 -4.33
C LYS A 231 23.37 -7.12 -2.97
N ASN A 232 22.94 -5.90 -2.64
CA ASN A 232 22.32 -5.57 -1.36
C ASN A 232 20.95 -4.93 -1.56
N LEU A 233 20.02 -5.64 -2.20
CA LEU A 233 18.61 -5.28 -2.11
C LEU A 233 18.20 -5.32 -0.63
N ASP A 234 17.45 -4.32 -0.19
CA ASP A 234 16.78 -4.40 1.10
C ASP A 234 15.80 -5.59 1.12
N TRP A 235 15.29 -5.92 2.30
CA TRP A 235 14.41 -7.08 2.47
C TRP A 235 13.13 -6.97 1.61
N TYR A 236 12.65 -5.76 1.33
CA TYR A 236 11.42 -5.51 0.60
C TYR A 236 11.61 -5.71 -0.91
N ASN A 237 12.62 -5.05 -1.48
CA ASN A 237 13.01 -5.22 -2.88
C ASN A 237 13.51 -6.65 -3.14
N GLY A 238 14.17 -7.28 -2.16
CA GLY A 238 14.55 -8.69 -2.24
C GLY A 238 13.35 -9.64 -2.29
N ARG A 239 12.26 -9.34 -1.56
CA ARG A 239 11.00 -10.09 -1.64
C ARG A 239 10.29 -9.84 -2.98
N LEU A 240 10.24 -8.59 -3.43
CA LEU A 240 9.69 -8.23 -4.74
C LEU A 240 10.41 -8.99 -5.86
N GLU A 241 11.74 -8.97 -5.88
CA GLU A 241 12.57 -9.71 -6.83
C GLU A 241 12.31 -11.22 -6.77
N TYR A 242 12.23 -11.81 -5.57
CA TYR A 242 12.00 -13.25 -5.39
C TYR A 242 10.71 -13.73 -6.08
N PHE A 243 9.60 -13.02 -5.88
CA PHE A 243 8.34 -13.38 -6.53
C PHE A 243 8.29 -12.95 -7.99
N ALA A 244 8.76 -11.75 -8.33
CA ALA A 244 8.63 -11.21 -9.68
C ALA A 244 9.57 -11.87 -10.69
N SER A 245 10.75 -12.35 -10.26
CA SER A 245 11.69 -13.12 -11.11
C SER A 245 11.19 -14.53 -11.42
N GLY A 246 10.34 -15.09 -10.55
CA GLY A 246 9.78 -16.42 -10.68
C GLY A 246 10.30 -17.46 -9.70
N GLU A 247 11.28 -17.11 -8.85
CA GLU A 247 11.81 -18.02 -7.82
C GLU A 247 10.71 -18.47 -6.84
N GLY A 248 9.77 -17.59 -6.52
CA GLY A 248 8.62 -17.87 -5.66
C GLY A 248 7.37 -18.47 -6.34
N ASN A 249 7.42 -18.82 -7.64
CA ASN A 249 6.23 -19.25 -8.38
C ASN A 249 5.50 -20.43 -7.74
N PHE A 250 6.24 -21.44 -7.30
CA PHE A 250 5.67 -22.64 -6.70
C PHE A 250 4.83 -22.32 -5.46
N LEU A 251 5.21 -21.31 -4.66
CA LEU A 251 4.44 -20.88 -3.48
C LEU A 251 3.11 -20.26 -3.89
N VAL A 252 3.14 -19.38 -4.90
CA VAL A 252 1.94 -18.72 -5.42
C VAL A 252 1.01 -19.76 -6.02
N GLU A 253 1.51 -20.59 -6.92
CA GLU A 253 0.73 -21.63 -7.61
C GLU A 253 0.13 -22.64 -6.62
N ASN A 254 0.91 -23.09 -5.62
CA ASN A 254 0.41 -23.95 -4.56
C ASN A 254 -0.64 -23.26 -3.69
N ARG A 255 -0.47 -21.97 -3.36
CA ARG A 255 -1.48 -21.26 -2.57
C ARG A 255 -2.80 -21.14 -3.34
N LEU A 256 -2.73 -20.93 -4.65
CA LEU A 256 -3.90 -20.77 -5.52
C LEU A 256 -4.58 -22.11 -5.89
N SER A 257 -3.90 -23.24 -5.73
CA SER A 257 -4.48 -24.57 -6.01
C SER A 257 -5.25 -25.16 -4.83
N ILE A 258 -5.00 -24.68 -3.60
CA ILE A 258 -5.63 -25.20 -2.39
C ILE A 258 -6.89 -24.39 -2.06
N GLY A 259 -8.06 -24.99 -2.30
CA GLY A 259 -9.35 -24.46 -1.86
C GLY A 259 -9.87 -25.17 -0.61
N SER A 260 -10.40 -24.42 0.35
CA SER A 260 -11.07 -24.95 1.54
C SER A 260 -12.19 -23.97 1.96
N PRO A 261 -13.25 -24.39 2.67
CA PRO A 261 -14.38 -23.51 2.97
C PRO A 261 -14.16 -22.57 4.17
N ALA A 262 -13.03 -22.66 4.89
CA ALA A 262 -12.85 -21.90 6.13
C ALA A 262 -12.76 -20.38 5.86
N GLU A 263 -13.26 -19.60 6.80
CA GLU A 263 -13.24 -18.14 6.74
C GLU A 263 -12.19 -17.56 7.71
N ILE A 264 -11.76 -16.34 7.43
CA ILE A 264 -10.94 -15.55 8.34
C ILE A 264 -11.86 -14.96 9.41
N VAL A 265 -11.61 -15.32 10.66
CA VAL A 265 -12.23 -14.68 11.83
C VAL A 265 -11.33 -13.53 12.27
N LEU A 266 -11.86 -12.30 12.27
CA LEU A 266 -11.14 -11.15 12.78
C LEU A 266 -11.11 -11.20 14.32
N PRO A 267 -9.93 -11.09 14.96
CA PRO A 267 -9.84 -11.08 16.40
C PRO A 267 -10.31 -9.72 16.96
N PRO A 268 -10.44 -9.58 18.29
CA PRO A 268 -10.75 -8.30 18.91
C PRO A 268 -9.72 -7.21 18.58
N ILE A 269 -10.17 -5.96 18.58
CA ILE A 269 -9.28 -4.81 18.40
C ILE A 269 -8.51 -4.57 19.70
N TYR A 270 -7.19 -4.67 19.65
CA TYR A 270 -6.27 -4.40 20.76
C TYR A 270 -5.98 -2.91 20.93
N PHE A 271 -5.89 -2.18 19.82
CA PHE A 271 -5.57 -0.75 19.80
C PHE A 271 -6.46 0.01 18.83
N ASP A 272 -7.06 1.11 19.26
CA ASP A 272 -7.95 1.97 18.46
C ASP A 272 -7.92 3.39 19.03
N LYS A 273 -6.89 4.17 18.68
CA LYS A 273 -6.67 5.49 19.28
C LYS A 273 -6.03 6.49 18.32
N GLU A 274 -6.31 7.76 18.60
CA GLU A 274 -5.58 8.90 18.08
C GLU A 274 -4.12 8.84 18.55
N ILE A 275 -3.21 9.23 17.65
CA ILE A 275 -1.79 9.37 17.92
C ILE A 275 -1.48 10.87 17.90
N ASN A 276 -1.08 11.41 19.05
CA ASN A 276 -0.62 12.79 19.13
C ASN A 276 0.78 12.89 18.53
N HIS A 277 1.10 13.99 17.86
CA HIS A 277 2.40 14.23 17.23
C HIS A 277 2.59 15.74 16.99
N ARG A 278 3.78 16.14 16.53
CA ARG A 278 4.14 17.56 16.36
C ARG A 278 3.30 18.36 15.36
N LEU A 279 2.51 17.71 14.51
CA LEU A 279 1.62 18.33 13.52
C LEU A 279 0.14 17.99 13.76
N SER A 280 -0.23 17.60 14.99
CA SER A 280 -1.61 17.22 15.33
C SER A 280 -2.65 18.31 15.09
N ASP A 281 -2.24 19.57 14.95
CA ASP A 281 -3.14 20.67 14.58
C ASP A 281 -3.63 20.57 13.13
N SER A 282 -2.80 20.04 12.23
CA SER A 282 -3.05 20.03 10.78
C SER A 282 -3.33 18.65 10.21
N VAL A 283 -2.73 17.61 10.79
CA VAL A 283 -2.91 16.21 10.39
C VAL A 283 -3.35 15.42 11.61
N TYR A 284 -4.33 14.57 11.42
CA TYR A 284 -4.80 13.64 12.45
C TYR A 284 -4.27 12.25 12.10
N VAL A 285 -3.63 11.59 13.04
CA VAL A 285 -3.11 10.23 12.88
C VAL A 285 -3.90 9.32 13.80
N HIS A 286 -4.36 8.20 13.27
CA HIS A 286 -5.07 7.16 14.02
C HIS A 286 -4.37 5.83 13.85
N ARG A 287 -4.43 4.97 14.86
CA ARG A 287 -3.99 3.58 14.74
C ARG A 287 -5.10 2.61 15.15
N CYS A 288 -5.30 1.59 14.33
CA CYS A 288 -6.08 0.41 14.62
C CYS A 288 -5.17 -0.83 14.58
N LEU A 289 -5.24 -1.71 15.58
CA LEU A 289 -4.48 -2.96 15.61
C LEU A 289 -5.30 -4.07 16.25
N PHE A 290 -5.29 -5.24 15.63
CA PHE A 290 -5.92 -6.44 16.14
C PHE A 290 -5.07 -7.16 17.19
N GLU A 291 -5.70 -7.91 18.09
CA GLU A 291 -4.99 -8.84 18.96
C GLU A 291 -4.22 -9.88 18.13
N ASN A 292 -2.96 -10.15 18.52
CA ASN A 292 -2.07 -11.10 17.83
C ASN A 292 -1.87 -10.80 16.34
N GLN A 293 -2.06 -9.55 15.90
CA GLN A 293 -1.72 -9.16 14.53
C GLN A 293 -0.21 -9.25 14.33
N GLN A 294 0.20 -10.14 13.43
CA GLN A 294 1.59 -10.26 13.01
C GLN A 294 2.00 -9.03 12.19
N GLU A 295 3.30 -8.73 12.19
CA GLU A 295 3.85 -7.71 11.28
C GLU A 295 3.60 -8.16 9.83
N PHE A 296 2.95 -7.30 9.06
CA PHE A 296 2.60 -7.62 7.67
C PHE A 296 3.85 -7.71 6.79
N LEU A 297 4.81 -6.84 7.10
CA LEU A 297 6.10 -6.72 6.46
C LEU A 297 7.19 -7.39 7.31
N ASP A 298 7.02 -8.68 7.57
CA ASP A 298 8.04 -9.55 8.17
C ASP A 298 9.33 -9.55 7.31
N HIS A 299 10.49 -9.91 7.83
CA HIS A 299 11.72 -10.07 7.03
C HIS A 299 11.76 -11.37 6.21
N ARG A 300 10.75 -12.23 6.36
CA ARG A 300 10.60 -13.48 5.60
C ARG A 300 10.36 -13.24 4.11
N LYS A 301 11.14 -13.89 3.24
CA LYS A 301 11.01 -13.74 1.77
C LYS A 301 9.87 -14.55 1.16
N ASP A 302 9.38 -15.58 1.85
CA ASP A 302 8.37 -16.54 1.37
C ASP A 302 6.92 -16.06 1.56
N ILE A 303 6.71 -14.82 2.00
CA ILE A 303 5.39 -14.22 2.17
C ILE A 303 5.05 -13.35 0.95
N PHE A 304 4.03 -13.73 0.18
CA PHE A 304 3.56 -12.94 -0.97
C PHE A 304 2.59 -11.82 -0.54
N CYS A 305 3.08 -11.02 0.40
CA CYS A 305 2.49 -9.80 0.92
C CYS A 305 3.52 -8.70 0.66
N LEU A 306 3.30 -7.92 -0.40
CA LEU A 306 4.17 -6.82 -0.83
C LEU A 306 3.47 -5.49 -0.53
#